data_AF-A0A7S6MJ97-F1
#
_entry.id   AF-A0A7S6MJ97-F1
#
_cell.length_a   1.000
_cell.length_b   1.000
_cell.length_c   1.000
_cell.angle_alpha   90.00
_cell.angle_beta   90.00
_cell.angle_gamma   90.00
#
_symmetry.space_group_name_H-M   'P 1'
#
loop_
_entity.id
_entity.type
_entity.pdbx_description
1 polymer ?
#
loop_
_entity_poly.entity_id
_entity_poly.type
_entity_poly.pdbx_seq_one_letter_code
_entity_poly.pdbx_strand_id
1 'polypeptide(L)'
;MPYQTDERLKSYLDTNQLHREQMCRAILSIDKRFSDVRPRHPRGGRDGGRDIEALYRDEQVAFGAAGFVNQANDSEEQRKVIKGKFQDDLDSAVFADKKPSVFIFFTNINLTIGEKDALIHSAKSAGLLFCEILDRERLRIALDSPDGFWIRFQYLNIPLSEEEQASFFARWGDDIQSVISTGFQRIESSLGRIMFLQEASAALTHLTLSFELDAKYPAEEICHFRLFCSMYLKEPKHNILSILFGSSDKSNRMRTDLNFSAQPAGIKYGIGSGQWEQHIDIDAEKKRAEDEEDNEKYTLVGSGSRIGMNDVEFLSISYNKDSFFRLTPWVALRDLDDAMFLPFANKSLAEKIKAIHVYSNGYKLKEIGNGEFYVDREQTNPRLPIVFSEGELADPWVRIRPKTASAFHLRFFEETPVRMFVPEQTKDSLESRRRITKR
;
A
#
# COMPACT_ATOMS: atom_id res chain seq x y z
N MET A 1 -36.81 25.84 -11.36
CA MET A 1 -36.06 24.70 -11.94
C MET A 1 -36.87 23.40 -12.02
N PRO A 2 -37.66 22.95 -11.00
CA PRO A 2 -38.43 21.69 -11.08
C PRO A 2 -39.37 21.59 -12.29
N TYR A 3 -39.98 22.72 -12.65
CA TYR A 3 -40.84 22.85 -13.82
C TYR A 3 -40.11 22.56 -15.14
N GLN A 4 -38.82 22.88 -15.24
CA GLN A 4 -38.04 22.64 -16.45
C GLN A 4 -37.72 21.16 -16.66
N THR A 5 -37.42 20.43 -15.57
CA THR A 5 -37.20 18.98 -15.60
C THR A 5 -38.48 18.25 -16.02
N ASP A 6 -39.62 18.61 -15.42
CA ASP A 6 -40.93 18.05 -15.79
C ASP A 6 -41.27 18.28 -17.27
N GLU A 7 -41.12 19.52 -17.76
CA GLU A 7 -41.39 19.87 -19.16
C GLU A 7 -40.47 19.12 -20.14
N ARG A 8 -39.17 18.99 -19.81
CA ARG A 8 -38.23 18.24 -20.66
C ARG A 8 -38.55 16.74 -20.70
N LEU A 9 -39.01 16.15 -19.60
CA LEU A 9 -39.43 14.74 -19.59
C LEU A 9 -40.66 14.46 -20.48
N LYS A 10 -41.50 15.47 -20.78
CA LYS A 10 -42.69 15.30 -21.62
C LYS A 10 -42.39 15.16 -23.11
N SER A 11 -41.39 15.89 -23.61
CA SER A 11 -41.20 16.07 -25.06
C SER A 11 -39.75 16.06 -25.55
N TYR A 12 -38.76 16.33 -24.68
CA TYR A 12 -37.36 16.51 -25.12
C TYR A 12 -36.75 15.24 -25.70
N LEU A 13 -37.21 14.09 -25.23
CA LEU A 13 -36.69 12.78 -25.63
C LEU A 13 -37.52 12.12 -26.74
N ASP A 14 -38.46 12.82 -27.38
CA ASP A 14 -39.43 12.28 -28.35
C ASP A 14 -38.80 11.57 -29.56
N THR A 15 -37.64 12.04 -30.00
CA THR A 15 -36.93 11.52 -31.16
C THR A 15 -35.74 10.64 -30.80
N ASN A 16 -35.45 10.45 -29.50
CA ASN A 16 -34.23 9.77 -29.05
C ASN A 16 -34.53 8.68 -28.02
N GLN A 17 -34.96 7.53 -28.52
CA GLN A 17 -35.26 6.35 -27.70
C GLN A 17 -34.03 5.86 -26.91
N LEU A 18 -32.85 5.89 -27.52
CA LEU A 18 -31.60 5.47 -26.87
C LEU A 18 -31.30 6.30 -25.61
N HIS A 19 -31.48 7.62 -25.67
CA HIS A 19 -31.29 8.48 -24.50
C HIS A 19 -32.32 8.22 -23.40
N ARG A 20 -33.55 7.80 -23.73
CA ARG A 20 -34.56 7.41 -22.72
C ARG A 20 -34.06 6.21 -21.92
N GLU A 21 -33.65 5.16 -22.62
CA GLU A 21 -33.16 3.91 -22.01
C GLU A 21 -31.89 4.17 -21.18
N GLN A 22 -30.94 4.94 -21.72
CA GLN A 22 -29.71 5.30 -21.02
C GLN A 22 -29.96 6.18 -19.79
N MET A 23 -30.91 7.12 -19.86
CA MET A 23 -31.32 7.95 -18.73
C MET A 23 -31.97 7.09 -17.64
N CYS A 24 -32.92 6.21 -17.99
CA CYS A 24 -33.55 5.29 -17.03
C CYS A 24 -32.52 4.38 -16.36
N ARG A 25 -31.53 3.88 -17.11
CA ARG A 25 -30.42 3.10 -16.58
C ARG A 25 -29.58 3.91 -15.59
N ALA A 26 -29.22 5.14 -15.96
CA ALA A 26 -28.47 6.03 -15.08
C ALA A 26 -29.25 6.32 -13.79
N ILE A 27 -30.56 6.57 -13.89
CA ILE A 27 -31.43 6.76 -12.73
C ILE A 27 -31.45 5.51 -11.86
N LEU A 28 -31.52 4.31 -12.44
CA LEU A 28 -31.48 3.08 -11.65
C LEU A 28 -30.14 2.90 -10.91
N SER A 29 -29.03 3.33 -11.53
CA SER A 29 -27.68 3.20 -10.93
C SER A 29 -27.43 4.10 -9.72
N ILE A 30 -28.23 5.15 -9.51
CA ILE A 30 -28.11 5.98 -8.31
C ILE A 30 -28.81 5.35 -7.10
N ASP A 31 -29.75 4.42 -7.33
CA ASP A 31 -30.46 3.74 -6.26
C ASP A 31 -29.60 2.60 -5.71
N LYS A 32 -29.13 2.77 -4.47
CA LYS A 32 -28.25 1.84 -3.76
C LYS A 32 -28.83 0.44 -3.57
N ARG A 33 -30.14 0.25 -3.76
CA ARG A 33 -30.76 -1.08 -3.71
C ARG A 33 -30.43 -1.92 -4.94
N PHE A 34 -29.91 -1.30 -6.00
CA PHE A 34 -29.54 -1.96 -7.24
C PHE A 34 -28.03 -1.92 -7.46
N SER A 35 -27.49 -3.03 -7.95
CA SER A 35 -26.09 -3.19 -8.35
C SER A 35 -26.01 -3.85 -9.72
N ASP A 36 -24.81 -3.83 -10.32
CA ASP A 36 -24.53 -4.40 -11.64
C ASP A 36 -25.51 -3.99 -12.76
N VAL A 37 -25.88 -2.71 -12.78
CA VAL A 37 -26.84 -2.17 -13.75
C VAL A 37 -26.23 -2.13 -15.15
N ARG A 38 -26.74 -2.96 -16.07
CA ARG A 38 -26.21 -3.12 -17.44
C ARG A 38 -27.30 -2.90 -18.50
N PRO A 39 -26.94 -2.31 -19.66
CA PRO A 39 -27.82 -2.34 -20.83
C PRO A 39 -27.82 -3.75 -21.43
N ARG A 40 -28.97 -4.23 -21.90
CA ARG A 40 -29.00 -5.49 -22.69
C ARG A 40 -28.53 -5.29 -24.12
N HIS A 41 -28.85 -4.15 -24.74
CA HIS A 41 -28.33 -3.78 -26.06
C HIS A 41 -27.47 -2.51 -26.01
N PRO A 42 -26.15 -2.59 -26.23
CA PRO A 42 -25.25 -1.42 -26.12
C PRO A 42 -25.55 -0.26 -27.07
N ARG A 43 -26.25 -0.51 -28.19
CA ARG A 43 -26.59 0.49 -29.22
C ARG A 43 -28.08 0.82 -29.32
N GLY A 44 -28.91 0.32 -28.40
CA GLY A 44 -30.38 0.40 -28.49
C GLY A 44 -30.95 -0.55 -29.55
N GLY A 45 -32.18 -1.02 -29.36
CA GLY A 45 -32.83 -2.02 -30.21
C GLY A 45 -34.15 -2.52 -29.61
N ARG A 46 -35.00 -3.18 -30.42
CA ARG A 46 -36.25 -3.78 -29.92
C ARG A 46 -35.91 -5.02 -29.08
N ASP A 47 -35.79 -4.84 -27.77
CA ASP A 47 -35.41 -5.91 -26.84
C ASP A 47 -36.61 -6.68 -26.23
N GLY A 48 -37.82 -6.38 -26.72
CA GLY A 48 -39.06 -6.99 -26.24
C GLY A 48 -39.26 -6.69 -24.75
N GLY A 49 -39.25 -5.41 -24.37
CA GLY A 49 -39.61 -4.95 -23.02
C GLY A 49 -38.55 -5.18 -21.93
N ARG A 50 -37.28 -5.41 -22.30
CA ARG A 50 -36.18 -5.72 -21.37
C ARG A 50 -34.95 -4.89 -21.70
N ASP A 51 -35.03 -3.60 -21.38
CA ASP A 51 -34.01 -2.61 -21.77
C ASP A 51 -32.81 -2.60 -20.81
N ILE A 52 -33.06 -2.93 -19.53
CA ILE A 52 -32.07 -2.86 -18.43
C ILE A 52 -32.08 -4.18 -17.64
N GLU A 53 -30.90 -4.69 -17.27
CA GLU A 53 -30.73 -5.76 -16.29
C GLU A 53 -29.91 -5.24 -15.09
N ALA A 54 -30.30 -5.64 -13.88
CA ALA A 54 -29.61 -5.30 -12.64
C ALA A 54 -29.78 -6.40 -11.59
N LEU A 55 -29.03 -6.29 -10.49
CA LEU A 55 -29.22 -7.08 -9.28
C LEU A 55 -29.88 -6.21 -8.21
N TYR A 56 -31.01 -6.65 -7.68
CA TYR A 56 -31.67 -6.05 -6.54
C TYR A 56 -31.15 -6.71 -5.25
N ARG A 57 -30.62 -5.88 -4.34
CA ARG A 57 -29.98 -6.30 -3.08
C ARG A 57 -28.94 -7.41 -3.29
N ASP A 58 -28.16 -7.28 -4.36
CA ASP A 58 -27.05 -8.18 -4.74
C ASP A 58 -27.40 -9.65 -5.04
N GLU A 59 -28.68 -10.04 -4.94
CA GLU A 59 -29.10 -11.45 -5.09
C GLU A 59 -30.15 -11.64 -6.18
N GLN A 60 -31.11 -10.71 -6.31
CA GLN A 60 -32.30 -10.92 -7.12
C GLN A 60 -32.18 -10.27 -8.49
N VAL A 61 -32.49 -11.02 -9.55
CA VAL A 61 -32.43 -10.49 -10.92
C VAL A 61 -33.58 -9.51 -11.15
N ALA A 62 -33.24 -8.30 -11.56
CA ALA A 62 -34.18 -7.23 -11.86
C ALA A 62 -34.13 -6.87 -13.34
N PHE A 63 -35.30 -6.74 -13.98
CA PHE A 63 -35.43 -6.21 -15.33
C PHE A 63 -36.12 -4.85 -15.32
N GLY A 64 -35.59 -3.92 -16.11
CA GLY A 64 -36.13 -2.58 -16.30
C GLY A 64 -36.63 -2.36 -17.73
N ALA A 65 -37.77 -1.67 -17.85
CA ALA A 65 -38.40 -1.33 -19.14
C ALA A 65 -38.77 0.15 -19.23
N ALA A 66 -38.54 0.78 -20.38
CA ALA A 66 -38.79 2.20 -20.63
C ALA A 66 -40.06 2.44 -21.47
N GLY A 67 -41.15 2.80 -20.81
CA GLY A 67 -42.45 3.13 -21.39
C GLY A 67 -42.71 4.64 -21.51
N PHE A 68 -42.18 5.29 -22.55
CA PHE A 68 -42.38 6.72 -22.78
C PHE A 68 -43.37 6.99 -23.92
N VAL A 69 -44.24 7.99 -23.74
CA VAL A 69 -45.14 8.53 -24.77
C VAL A 69 -44.59 9.86 -25.27
N ASN A 70 -44.71 10.12 -26.58
CA ASN A 70 -44.33 11.40 -27.14
C ASN A 70 -45.36 12.47 -26.77
N GLN A 71 -44.90 13.69 -26.49
CA GLN A 71 -45.76 14.79 -26.05
C GLN A 71 -46.70 14.38 -24.91
N ALA A 72 -46.11 13.87 -23.82
CA ALA A 72 -46.86 13.39 -22.67
C ALA A 72 -47.70 14.53 -22.05
N ASN A 73 -49.02 14.34 -22.00
CA ASN A 73 -50.00 15.30 -21.47
C ASN A 73 -50.94 14.69 -20.42
N ASP A 74 -50.65 13.46 -19.99
CA ASP A 74 -51.38 12.72 -18.96
C ASP A 74 -52.86 12.46 -19.30
N SER A 75 -53.24 12.49 -20.58
CA SER A 75 -54.59 12.16 -21.02
C SER A 75 -54.94 10.69 -20.72
N GLU A 76 -56.23 10.41 -20.54
CA GLU A 76 -56.73 9.05 -20.34
C GLU A 76 -56.33 8.10 -21.48
N GLU A 77 -56.20 8.61 -22.70
CA GLU A 77 -55.73 7.85 -23.86
C GLU A 77 -54.27 7.43 -23.70
N GLN A 78 -53.39 8.35 -23.32
CA GLN A 78 -51.96 8.05 -23.10
C GLN A 78 -51.75 7.13 -21.89
N ARG A 79 -52.56 7.30 -20.83
CA ARG A 79 -52.55 6.38 -19.69
C ARG A 79 -52.92 4.95 -20.10
N LYS A 80 -53.94 4.79 -20.96
CA LYS A 80 -54.29 3.47 -21.51
C LYS A 80 -53.15 2.87 -22.33
N VAL A 81 -52.49 3.68 -23.17
CA VAL A 81 -51.33 3.25 -23.96
C VAL A 81 -50.20 2.76 -23.05
N ILE A 82 -49.87 3.49 -21.99
CA ILE A 82 -48.82 3.10 -21.04
C ILE A 82 -49.18 1.85 -20.25
N LYS A 83 -50.45 1.69 -19.83
CA LYS A 83 -50.91 0.46 -19.17
C LYS A 83 -50.80 -0.76 -20.10
N GLY A 84 -51.14 -0.59 -21.38
CA GLY A 84 -50.93 -1.63 -22.39
C GLY A 84 -49.45 -1.99 -22.54
N LYS A 85 -48.59 -0.98 -22.71
CA LYS A 85 -47.14 -1.18 -22.84
C LYS A 85 -46.52 -1.84 -21.60
N PHE A 86 -46.96 -1.45 -20.39
CA PHE A 86 -46.54 -2.12 -19.16
C PHE A 86 -46.86 -3.61 -19.19
N GLN A 87 -48.06 -3.99 -19.60
CA GLN A 87 -48.46 -5.39 -19.66
C GLN A 87 -47.65 -6.17 -20.70
N ASP A 88 -47.45 -5.59 -21.89
CA ASP A 88 -46.64 -6.20 -22.95
C ASP A 88 -45.18 -6.42 -22.50
N ASP A 89 -44.59 -5.43 -21.82
CA ASP A 89 -43.21 -5.48 -21.31
C ASP A 89 -43.10 -6.47 -20.13
N LEU A 90 -44.10 -6.50 -19.24
CA LEU A 90 -44.19 -7.45 -18.12
C LEU A 90 -44.28 -8.89 -18.61
N ASP A 91 -45.18 -9.17 -19.57
CA ASP A 91 -45.34 -10.50 -20.14
C ASP A 91 -44.03 -10.94 -20.80
N SER A 92 -43.40 -10.05 -21.57
CA SER A 92 -42.10 -10.32 -22.21
C SER A 92 -40.97 -10.58 -21.19
N ALA A 93 -41.01 -9.94 -20.02
CA ALA A 93 -40.06 -10.17 -18.93
C ALA A 93 -40.28 -11.53 -18.24
N VAL A 94 -41.54 -11.95 -18.04
CA VAL A 94 -41.90 -13.22 -17.38
C VAL A 94 -41.64 -14.42 -18.28
N PHE A 95 -41.80 -14.27 -19.60
CA PHE A 95 -41.52 -15.32 -20.60
C PHE A 95 -40.04 -15.42 -21.01
N ALA A 96 -39.15 -14.62 -20.40
CA ALA A 96 -37.72 -14.69 -20.65
C ALA A 96 -37.09 -16.01 -20.14
N ASP A 97 -36.03 -16.49 -20.83
CA ASP A 97 -35.26 -17.68 -20.43
C ASP A 97 -34.77 -17.61 -18.98
N LYS A 98 -34.40 -16.39 -18.53
CA LYS A 98 -34.07 -16.07 -17.15
C LYS A 98 -35.18 -15.20 -16.58
N LYS A 99 -36.01 -15.78 -15.71
CA LYS A 99 -37.14 -15.06 -15.09
C LYS A 99 -36.62 -14.07 -14.03
N PRO A 100 -37.00 -12.79 -14.10
CA PRO A 100 -36.63 -11.84 -13.06
C PRO A 100 -37.46 -12.08 -11.80
N SER A 101 -36.91 -11.75 -10.64
CA SER A 101 -37.68 -11.66 -9.40
C SER A 101 -38.26 -10.25 -9.19
N VAL A 102 -37.66 -9.26 -9.86
CA VAL A 102 -38.00 -7.85 -9.74
C VAL A 102 -38.24 -7.22 -11.10
N PHE A 103 -39.31 -6.44 -11.25
CA PHE A 103 -39.59 -5.67 -12.46
C PHE A 103 -39.70 -4.18 -12.18
N ILE A 104 -39.09 -3.36 -13.04
CA ILE A 104 -39.05 -1.91 -12.87
C ILE A 104 -39.55 -1.28 -14.16
N PHE A 105 -40.55 -0.41 -14.05
CA PHE A 105 -41.13 0.25 -15.20
C PHE A 105 -40.97 1.76 -15.10
N PHE A 106 -40.38 2.36 -16.13
CA PHE A 106 -40.14 3.80 -16.21
C PHE A 106 -41.12 4.44 -17.20
N THR A 107 -41.76 5.54 -16.82
CA THR A 107 -42.66 6.27 -17.72
C THR A 107 -42.65 7.77 -17.50
N ASN A 108 -42.88 8.53 -18.58
CA ASN A 108 -43.05 9.98 -18.53
C ASN A 108 -44.51 10.44 -18.40
N ILE A 109 -45.44 9.52 -18.12
CA ILE A 109 -46.83 9.82 -17.75
C ILE A 109 -46.97 9.81 -16.23
N ASN A 110 -47.71 10.78 -15.69
CA ASN A 110 -48.09 10.76 -14.28
C ASN A 110 -49.26 9.79 -14.05
N LEU A 111 -49.02 8.81 -13.18
CA LEU A 111 -50.00 7.81 -12.78
C LEU A 111 -50.52 8.11 -11.37
N THR A 112 -51.82 7.91 -11.16
CA THR A 112 -52.41 8.02 -9.83
C THR A 112 -51.98 6.85 -8.94
N ILE A 113 -52.14 7.00 -7.62
CA ILE A 113 -51.78 5.95 -6.65
C ILE A 113 -52.53 4.64 -6.97
N GLY A 114 -53.84 4.72 -7.20
CA GLY A 114 -54.65 3.53 -7.52
C GLY A 114 -54.25 2.85 -8.83
N GLU A 115 -53.80 3.60 -9.83
CA GLU A 115 -53.31 3.02 -11.08
C GLU A 115 -51.96 2.31 -10.89
N LYS A 116 -51.05 2.90 -10.10
CA LYS A 116 -49.79 2.25 -9.74
C LYS A 116 -50.03 0.96 -8.96
N ASP A 117 -50.92 1.00 -7.98
CA ASP A 117 -51.25 -0.17 -7.17
C ASP A 117 -51.85 -1.29 -8.02
N ALA A 118 -52.71 -0.96 -8.99
CA ALA A 118 -53.26 -1.94 -9.92
C ALA A 118 -52.18 -2.62 -10.78
N LEU A 119 -51.21 -1.85 -11.30
CA LEU A 119 -50.09 -2.38 -12.09
C LEU A 119 -49.11 -3.19 -11.23
N ILE A 120 -48.86 -2.78 -9.99
CA ILE A 120 -48.04 -3.55 -9.05
C ILE A 120 -48.75 -4.87 -8.68
N HIS A 121 -50.07 -4.85 -8.51
CA HIS A 121 -50.84 -6.08 -8.26
C HIS A 121 -50.79 -7.04 -9.45
N SER A 122 -50.91 -6.56 -10.69
CA SER A 122 -50.81 -7.44 -11.87
C SER A 122 -49.43 -8.11 -11.97
N ALA A 123 -48.35 -7.36 -11.69
CA ALA A 123 -46.99 -7.90 -11.65
C ALA A 123 -46.81 -8.98 -10.56
N LYS A 124 -47.37 -8.76 -9.36
CA LYS A 124 -47.35 -9.77 -8.28
C LYS A 124 -48.15 -11.02 -8.64
N SER A 125 -49.32 -10.84 -9.26
CA SER A 125 -50.12 -11.96 -9.76
C SER A 125 -49.43 -12.76 -10.86
N ALA A 126 -48.53 -12.14 -11.63
CA ALA A 126 -47.68 -12.80 -12.61
C ALA A 126 -46.47 -13.56 -12.01
N GLY A 127 -46.31 -13.52 -10.68
CA GLY A 127 -45.29 -14.28 -9.95
C GLY A 127 -43.99 -13.53 -9.61
N LEU A 128 -43.97 -12.20 -9.76
CA LEU A 128 -42.83 -11.37 -9.35
C LEU A 128 -42.87 -11.05 -7.85
N LEU A 129 -41.70 -11.02 -7.23
CA LEU A 129 -41.56 -10.68 -5.81
C LEU A 129 -41.75 -9.17 -5.57
N PHE A 130 -41.22 -8.35 -6.49
CA PHE A 130 -41.25 -6.91 -6.37
C PHE A 130 -41.48 -6.24 -7.73
N CYS A 131 -42.30 -5.19 -7.74
CA CYS A 131 -42.52 -4.35 -8.91
C CYS A 131 -42.42 -2.88 -8.49
N GLU A 132 -41.65 -2.09 -9.22
CA GLU A 132 -41.48 -0.67 -8.96
C GLU A 132 -41.83 0.16 -10.21
N ILE A 133 -42.63 1.20 -10.03
CA ILE A 133 -43.02 2.12 -11.09
C ILE A 133 -42.38 3.48 -10.81
N LEU A 134 -41.58 3.95 -11.76
CA LEU A 134 -41.02 5.29 -11.79
C LEU A 134 -41.77 6.11 -12.84
N ASP A 135 -42.82 6.77 -12.40
CA ASP A 135 -43.57 7.74 -13.21
C ASP A 135 -42.85 9.09 -13.28
N ARG A 136 -43.39 10.02 -14.08
CA ARG A 136 -42.69 11.30 -14.37
C ARG A 136 -42.27 12.05 -13.12
N GLU A 137 -43.14 12.11 -12.10
CA GLU A 137 -42.80 12.77 -10.84
C GLU A 137 -41.64 12.09 -10.09
N ARG A 138 -41.60 10.75 -10.03
CA ARG A 138 -40.47 10.04 -9.41
C ARG A 138 -39.18 10.21 -10.21
N LEU A 139 -39.26 10.21 -11.54
CA LEU A 139 -38.11 10.52 -12.40
C LEU A 139 -37.61 11.94 -12.15
N ARG A 140 -38.52 12.91 -12.06
CA ARG A 140 -38.19 14.31 -11.78
C ARG A 140 -37.47 14.45 -10.44
N ILE A 141 -37.99 13.83 -9.38
CA ILE A 141 -37.36 13.87 -8.04
C ILE A 141 -35.95 13.26 -8.09
N ALA A 142 -35.78 12.13 -8.78
CA ALA A 142 -34.47 11.49 -8.92
C ALA A 142 -33.48 12.41 -9.67
N LEU A 143 -33.92 13.05 -10.75
CA LEU A 143 -33.09 13.95 -11.58
C LEU A 143 -32.80 15.31 -10.91
N ASP A 144 -33.68 15.79 -10.06
CA ASP A 144 -33.52 17.03 -9.28
C ASP A 144 -32.78 16.79 -7.95
N SER A 145 -32.22 15.60 -7.74
CA SER A 145 -31.36 15.29 -6.60
C SER A 145 -29.87 15.53 -6.91
N PRO A 146 -29.00 15.75 -5.90
CA PRO A 146 -27.56 15.89 -6.11
C PRO A 146 -26.91 14.73 -6.88
N ASP A 147 -27.39 13.50 -6.66
CA ASP A 147 -26.91 12.31 -7.34
C ASP A 147 -27.46 12.21 -8.80
N GLY A 148 -28.54 12.93 -9.11
CA GLY A 148 -29.18 12.97 -10.43
C GLY A 148 -28.87 14.18 -11.31
N PHE A 149 -28.23 15.24 -10.77
CA PHE A 149 -27.95 16.45 -11.55
C PHE A 149 -27.11 16.19 -12.81
N TRP A 150 -26.13 15.29 -12.75
CA TRP A 150 -25.31 14.94 -13.91
C TRP A 150 -26.14 14.22 -14.98
N ILE A 151 -27.09 13.36 -14.58
CA ILE A 151 -28.02 12.67 -15.49
C ILE A 151 -28.90 13.70 -16.18
N ARG A 152 -29.44 14.64 -15.40
CA ARG A 152 -30.27 15.73 -15.91
C ARG A 152 -29.51 16.62 -16.90
N PHE A 153 -28.26 16.95 -16.59
CA PHE A 153 -27.39 17.70 -17.49
C PHE A 153 -27.10 16.93 -18.78
N GLN A 154 -26.71 15.66 -18.69
CA GLN A 154 -26.32 14.87 -19.86
C GLN A 154 -27.50 14.55 -20.79
N TYR A 155 -28.63 14.11 -20.23
CA TYR A 155 -29.73 13.57 -21.04
C TYR A 155 -30.84 14.58 -21.34
N LEU A 156 -31.07 15.55 -20.46
CA LEU A 156 -32.09 16.60 -20.66
C LEU A 156 -31.49 17.95 -21.06
N ASN A 157 -30.15 18.09 -21.05
CA ASN A 157 -29.42 19.32 -21.35
C ASN A 157 -29.93 20.50 -20.51
N ILE A 158 -30.13 20.26 -19.22
CA ILE A 158 -30.52 21.28 -18.24
C ILE A 158 -29.25 21.64 -17.44
N PRO A 159 -28.71 22.86 -17.60
CA PRO A 159 -27.55 23.31 -16.84
C PRO A 159 -27.87 23.39 -15.34
N LEU A 160 -26.86 23.15 -14.51
CA LEU A 160 -26.98 23.30 -13.05
C LEU A 160 -26.93 24.79 -12.68
N SER A 161 -27.81 25.23 -11.78
CA SER A 161 -27.68 26.54 -11.13
C SER A 161 -26.47 26.58 -10.19
N GLU A 162 -26.08 27.77 -9.71
CA GLU A 162 -24.96 27.90 -8.77
C GLU A 162 -25.20 27.12 -7.47
N GLU A 163 -26.44 27.09 -6.97
CA GLU A 163 -26.82 26.33 -5.77
C GLU A 163 -26.76 24.82 -5.98
N GLU A 164 -27.15 24.36 -7.18
CA GLU A 164 -27.07 22.95 -7.56
C GLU A 164 -25.61 22.51 -7.79
N GLN A 165 -24.77 23.39 -8.35
CA GLN A 165 -23.33 23.16 -8.44
C GLN A 165 -22.69 23.04 -7.05
N ALA A 166 -23.03 23.94 -6.12
CA ALA A 166 -22.55 23.86 -4.74
C ALA A 166 -22.98 22.54 -4.06
N SER A 167 -24.24 22.13 -4.26
CA SER A 167 -24.76 20.87 -3.73
C SER A 167 -24.08 19.64 -4.35
N PHE A 168 -23.77 19.68 -5.64
CA PHE A 168 -23.00 18.65 -6.32
C PHE A 168 -21.59 18.52 -5.74
N PHE A 169 -20.86 19.63 -5.58
CA PHE A 169 -19.52 19.61 -5.00
C PHE A 169 -19.52 19.20 -3.52
N ALA A 170 -20.54 19.59 -2.74
CA ALA A 170 -20.66 19.15 -1.36
C ALA A 170 -20.90 17.62 -1.24
N ARG A 171 -21.54 17.02 -2.26
CA ARG A 171 -21.82 15.59 -2.30
C ARG A 171 -20.63 14.76 -2.82
N TRP A 172 -20.00 15.21 -3.90
CA TRP A 172 -18.98 14.45 -4.64
C TRP A 172 -17.55 14.93 -4.40
N GLY A 173 -17.36 16.09 -3.76
CA GLY A 173 -16.05 16.69 -3.54
C GLY A 173 -15.13 15.79 -2.72
N ASP A 174 -15.66 15.21 -1.63
CA ASP A 174 -14.91 14.31 -0.77
C ASP A 174 -14.50 13.02 -1.50
N ASP A 175 -15.39 12.45 -2.30
CA ASP A 175 -15.12 11.23 -3.08
C ASP A 175 -14.03 11.47 -4.14
N ILE A 176 -14.09 12.60 -4.85
CA ILE A 176 -13.07 12.98 -5.84
C ILE A 176 -11.72 13.19 -5.13
N GLN A 177 -11.70 13.94 -4.03
CA GLN A 177 -10.47 14.15 -3.26
C GLN A 177 -9.90 12.83 -2.73
N SER A 178 -10.75 11.91 -2.29
CA SER A 178 -10.36 10.59 -1.83
C SER A 178 -9.71 9.74 -2.93
N VAL A 179 -10.34 9.68 -4.11
CA VAL A 179 -9.80 8.95 -5.27
C VAL A 179 -8.46 9.54 -5.72
N ILE A 180 -8.36 10.86 -5.79
CA ILE A 180 -7.14 11.57 -6.19
C ILE A 180 -6.02 11.32 -5.17
N SER A 181 -6.30 11.50 -3.87
CA SER A 181 -5.31 11.32 -2.81
C SER A 181 -4.82 9.88 -2.74
N THR A 182 -5.75 8.91 -2.78
CA THR A 182 -5.42 7.48 -2.79
C THR A 182 -4.63 7.10 -4.05
N GLY A 183 -5.01 7.64 -5.20
CA GLY A 183 -4.32 7.43 -6.48
C GLY A 183 -2.88 7.93 -6.43
N PHE A 184 -2.67 9.17 -5.98
CA PHE A 184 -1.33 9.75 -5.85
C PHE A 184 -0.46 9.00 -4.84
N GLN A 185 -1.01 8.61 -3.68
CA GLN A 185 -0.28 7.82 -2.69
C GLN A 185 0.20 6.47 -3.26
N ARG A 186 -0.64 5.80 -4.06
CA ARG A 186 -0.24 4.55 -4.75
C ARG A 186 0.86 4.76 -5.78
N ILE A 187 0.80 5.87 -6.53
CA ILE A 187 1.84 6.24 -7.51
C ILE A 187 3.15 6.53 -6.78
N GLU A 188 3.12 7.33 -5.72
CA GLU A 188 4.30 7.68 -4.92
C GLU A 188 4.95 6.43 -4.32
N SER A 189 4.16 5.54 -3.72
CA SER A 189 4.66 4.25 -3.20
C SER A 189 5.29 3.38 -4.28
N SER A 190 4.66 3.30 -5.45
CA SER A 190 5.18 2.53 -6.60
C SER A 190 6.49 3.11 -7.14
N LEU A 191 6.57 4.43 -7.25
CA LEU A 191 7.79 5.13 -7.66
C LEU A 191 8.90 4.93 -6.64
N GLY A 192 8.60 5.06 -5.35
CA GLY A 192 9.55 4.80 -4.26
C GLY A 192 10.14 3.38 -4.35
N ARG A 193 9.31 2.38 -4.63
CA ARG A 193 9.75 0.99 -4.82
C ARG A 193 10.65 0.82 -6.04
N ILE A 194 10.29 1.41 -7.19
CA ILE A 194 11.11 1.34 -8.42
C ILE A 194 12.47 1.99 -8.19
N MET A 195 12.47 3.19 -7.59
CA MET A 195 13.71 3.91 -7.26
C MET A 195 14.60 3.10 -6.33
N PHE A 196 14.04 2.52 -5.27
CA PHE A 196 14.79 1.65 -4.37
C PHE A 196 15.41 0.46 -5.13
N LEU A 197 14.65 -0.28 -5.96
CA LEU A 197 15.17 -1.43 -6.69
C LEU A 197 16.30 -1.06 -7.67
N GLN A 198 16.21 0.13 -8.28
CA GLN A 198 17.28 0.66 -9.11
C GLN A 198 18.54 0.99 -8.27
N GLU A 199 18.39 1.78 -7.21
CA GLU A 199 19.49 2.23 -6.35
C GLU A 199 20.12 1.05 -5.58
N ALA A 200 19.34 0.03 -5.23
CA ALA A 200 19.81 -1.17 -4.53
C ALA A 200 20.77 -2.03 -5.37
N SER A 201 20.78 -1.86 -6.70
CA SER A 201 21.76 -2.53 -7.55
C SER A 201 23.17 -1.92 -7.42
N ALA A 202 23.32 -0.78 -6.75
CA ALA A 202 24.61 -0.19 -6.43
C ALA A 202 25.34 -0.99 -5.32
N ALA A 203 26.67 -0.83 -5.28
CA ALA A 203 27.50 -1.41 -4.24
C ALA A 203 27.04 -1.00 -2.83
N LEU A 204 27.06 -1.96 -1.91
CA LEU A 204 26.85 -1.74 -0.49
C LEU A 204 28.03 -0.92 0.05
N THR A 205 27.81 0.35 0.38
CA THR A 205 28.86 1.22 0.92
C THR A 205 28.94 1.09 2.43
N HIS A 206 27.78 1.10 3.09
CA HIS A 206 27.66 0.91 4.52
C HIS A 206 26.40 0.13 4.87
N LEU A 207 26.49 -0.66 5.93
CA LEU A 207 25.36 -1.29 6.61
C LEU A 207 25.51 -0.99 8.11
N THR A 208 24.49 -0.41 8.72
CA THR A 208 24.51 -0.02 10.13
C THR A 208 23.30 -0.55 10.84
N LEU A 209 23.52 -1.21 11.96
CA LEU A 209 22.46 -1.51 12.94
C LEU A 209 22.61 -0.51 14.08
N SER A 210 21.57 0.29 14.30
CA SER A 210 21.46 1.21 15.42
C SER A 210 20.49 0.66 16.44
N PHE A 211 20.94 0.48 17.67
CA PHE A 211 20.19 -0.05 18.79
C PHE A 211 19.78 1.13 19.67
N GLU A 212 18.48 1.41 19.69
CA GLU A 212 17.84 2.39 20.58
C GLU A 212 17.70 1.77 21.97
N LEU A 213 18.15 2.47 23.00
CA LEU A 213 17.94 2.06 24.39
C LEU A 213 16.58 2.55 24.92
N ASP A 214 16.04 1.88 25.93
CA ASP A 214 14.75 2.24 26.55
C ASP A 214 14.81 3.54 27.38
N ALA A 215 16.00 3.95 27.78
CA ALA A 215 16.29 5.24 28.39
C ALA A 215 17.67 5.74 28.00
N LYS A 216 17.94 7.02 28.29
CA LYS A 216 19.28 7.60 28.20
C LYS A 216 20.08 7.19 29.45
N TYR A 217 21.13 6.41 29.26
CA TYR A 217 21.95 5.87 30.36
C TYR A 217 23.30 6.58 30.47
N PRO A 218 23.79 6.88 31.69
CA PRO A 218 25.17 7.31 31.88
C PRO A 218 26.13 6.16 31.55
N ALA A 219 27.33 6.50 31.10
CA ALA A 219 28.34 5.53 30.68
C ALA A 219 28.75 4.55 31.80
N GLU A 220 28.66 5.00 33.06
CA GLU A 220 28.91 4.19 34.24
C GLU A 220 27.85 3.09 34.47
N GLU A 221 26.63 3.25 33.95
CA GLU A 221 25.60 2.21 34.03
C GLU A 221 25.73 1.17 32.93
N ILE A 222 26.26 1.56 31.76
CA ILE A 222 26.57 0.63 30.68
C ILE A 222 27.90 -0.10 30.96
N CYS A 223 28.89 0.59 31.54
CA CYS A 223 30.23 0.06 31.82
C CYS A 223 30.81 -0.67 30.60
N HIS A 224 31.20 -1.94 30.78
CA HIS A 224 31.69 -2.81 29.74
C HIS A 224 30.54 -3.24 28.83
N PHE A 225 30.71 -3.12 27.53
CA PHE A 225 29.71 -3.52 26.57
C PHE A 225 30.33 -4.28 25.41
N ARG A 226 29.52 -5.17 24.82
CA ARG A 226 29.85 -5.92 23.62
C ARG A 226 28.60 -6.05 22.79
N LEU A 227 28.69 -5.70 21.51
CA LEU A 227 27.57 -5.71 20.59
C LEU A 227 28.05 -6.10 19.20
N PHE A 228 27.55 -7.22 18.69
CA PHE A 228 27.96 -7.78 17.41
C PHE A 228 26.74 -8.26 16.63
N CYS A 229 26.87 -8.39 15.32
CA CYS A 229 25.85 -8.97 14.47
C CYS A 229 26.51 -9.87 13.44
N SER A 230 26.01 -11.11 13.34
CA SER A 230 26.32 -11.97 12.20
C SER A 230 25.21 -11.84 11.16
N MET A 231 25.59 -11.59 9.92
CA MET A 231 24.69 -11.56 8.78
C MET A 231 25.11 -12.64 7.78
N TYR A 232 24.18 -13.51 7.39
CA TYR A 232 24.37 -14.53 6.37
C TYR A 232 23.60 -14.11 5.13
N LEU A 233 24.30 -14.05 4.00
CA LEU A 233 23.69 -13.82 2.69
C LEU A 233 22.91 -15.07 2.27
N LYS A 234 21.86 -14.87 1.46
CA LYS A 234 21.05 -15.99 0.93
C LYS A 234 21.90 -16.96 0.10
N GLU A 235 22.86 -16.43 -0.63
CA GLU A 235 23.84 -17.18 -1.41
C GLU A 235 25.19 -16.45 -1.37
N PRO A 236 26.32 -17.15 -1.56
CA PRO A 236 27.63 -16.52 -1.61
C PRO A 236 27.72 -15.47 -2.72
N LYS A 237 28.15 -14.26 -2.37
CA LYS A 237 28.35 -13.16 -3.33
C LYS A 237 29.82 -12.81 -3.38
N HIS A 238 30.43 -13.03 -4.55
CA HIS A 238 31.88 -12.87 -4.71
C HIS A 238 32.68 -13.62 -3.63
N ASN A 239 32.29 -14.88 -3.41
CA ASN A 239 32.82 -15.76 -2.37
C ASN A 239 32.52 -15.32 -0.94
N ILE A 240 31.83 -14.21 -0.66
CA ILE A 240 31.42 -13.84 0.69
C ILE A 240 30.11 -14.56 1.02
N LEU A 241 30.09 -15.42 2.05
CA LEU A 241 28.87 -16.05 2.56
C LEU A 241 28.27 -15.24 3.71
N SER A 242 29.11 -14.82 4.65
CA SER A 242 28.66 -14.16 5.87
C SER A 242 29.54 -12.99 6.25
N ILE A 243 28.94 -12.01 6.91
CA ILE A 243 29.56 -10.79 7.38
C ILE A 243 29.35 -10.75 8.89
N LEU A 244 30.43 -10.56 9.64
CA LEU A 244 30.40 -10.34 11.07
C LEU A 244 30.89 -8.92 11.35
N PHE A 245 30.16 -8.14 12.13
CA PHE A 245 30.60 -6.80 12.50
C PHE A 245 30.07 -6.43 13.86
N GLY A 246 30.78 -5.54 14.56
CA GLY A 246 30.40 -5.17 15.91
C GLY A 246 31.34 -4.17 16.54
N SER A 247 31.05 -3.88 17.79
CA SER A 247 31.84 -3.00 18.64
C SER A 247 31.87 -3.48 20.09
N SER A 248 32.92 -3.07 20.78
CA SER A 248 33.04 -3.22 22.23
C SER A 248 33.79 -2.03 22.80
N ASP A 249 33.92 -1.98 24.11
CA ASP A 249 34.86 -1.09 24.76
C ASP A 249 36.32 -1.39 24.38
N LYS A 250 37.22 -0.46 24.76
CA LYS A 250 38.65 -0.40 24.39
C LYS A 250 38.85 -0.12 22.91
N SER A 251 39.14 1.14 22.58
CA SER A 251 39.23 1.65 21.21
C SER A 251 40.14 0.87 20.26
N ASN A 252 41.16 0.18 20.78
CA ASN A 252 42.12 -0.55 19.95
C ASN A 252 41.88 -2.06 19.92
N ARG A 253 40.82 -2.59 20.53
CA ARG A 253 40.65 -4.05 20.70
C ARG A 253 40.66 -4.82 19.37
N MET A 254 40.10 -4.25 18.31
CA MET A 254 40.00 -4.90 16.99
C MET A 254 41.08 -4.44 16.01
N ARG A 255 42.05 -3.64 16.47
CA ARG A 255 43.17 -3.17 15.65
C ARG A 255 44.32 -4.15 15.73
N THR A 256 44.94 -4.46 14.60
CA THR A 256 46.10 -5.34 14.53
C THR A 256 47.42 -4.60 14.75
N ASP A 257 47.41 -3.27 14.67
CA ASP A 257 48.60 -2.41 14.71
C ASP A 257 48.87 -1.80 16.10
N LEU A 258 47.91 -1.83 17.03
CA LEU A 258 48.03 -1.22 18.36
C LEU A 258 47.58 -2.16 19.47
N ASN A 259 48.30 -2.14 20.59
CA ASN A 259 47.93 -2.92 21.78
C ASN A 259 46.77 -2.23 22.54
N PHE A 260 45.78 -3.01 22.96
CA PHE A 260 44.62 -2.55 23.72
C PHE A 260 44.68 -2.90 25.22
N SER A 261 45.61 -3.76 25.67
CA SER A 261 45.64 -4.29 27.04
C SER A 261 45.80 -3.21 28.11
N ALA A 262 46.39 -2.06 27.78
CA ALA A 262 46.57 -0.93 28.70
C ALA A 262 45.37 0.03 28.73
N GLN A 263 44.35 -0.16 27.89
CA GLN A 263 43.20 0.74 27.83
C GLN A 263 42.20 0.44 28.96
N PRO A 264 41.68 1.46 29.64
CA PRO A 264 40.63 1.27 30.64
C PRO A 264 39.37 0.70 29.97
N ALA A 265 38.71 -0.23 30.66
CA ALA A 265 37.45 -0.82 30.22
C ALA A 265 36.29 0.13 30.45
N GLY A 266 35.28 0.04 29.59
CA GLY A 266 34.05 0.82 29.66
C GLY A 266 33.82 1.75 28.48
N ILE A 267 32.55 1.92 28.11
CA ILE A 267 32.12 2.75 26.97
C ILE A 267 32.54 4.22 27.07
N LYS A 268 32.76 4.71 28.30
CA LYS A 268 33.24 6.06 28.59
C LYS A 268 34.61 6.36 27.98
N TYR A 269 35.48 5.38 27.95
CA TYR A 269 36.89 5.60 27.63
C TYR A 269 37.23 5.37 26.17
N GLY A 270 36.42 4.59 25.46
CA GLY A 270 36.70 4.27 24.08
C GLY A 270 35.87 3.13 23.52
N ILE A 271 35.59 3.19 22.21
CA ILE A 271 34.84 2.17 21.48
C ILE A 271 35.71 1.64 20.35
N GLY A 272 35.96 0.34 20.35
CA GLY A 272 36.60 -0.38 19.25
C GLY A 272 35.55 -1.02 18.35
N SER A 273 35.70 -0.92 17.04
CA SER A 273 34.83 -1.57 16.06
C SER A 273 35.62 -2.50 15.15
N GLY A 274 35.04 -3.61 14.76
CA GLY A 274 35.64 -4.53 13.80
C GLY A 274 34.62 -5.11 12.84
N GLN A 275 35.10 -5.54 11.67
CA GLN A 275 34.32 -6.18 10.63
C GLN A 275 35.13 -7.31 10.00
N TRP A 276 34.47 -8.45 9.78
CA TRP A 276 35.05 -9.67 9.24
C TRP A 276 34.12 -10.28 8.19
N GLU A 277 34.71 -11.02 7.27
CA GLU A 277 34.01 -11.78 6.24
C GLU A 277 34.35 -13.26 6.34
N GLN A 278 33.35 -14.11 6.13
CA GLN A 278 33.56 -15.52 5.85
C GLN A 278 33.53 -15.72 4.35
N HIS A 279 34.68 -16.10 3.80
CA HIS A 279 34.78 -16.46 2.40
C HIS A 279 34.60 -17.96 2.20
N ILE A 280 33.77 -18.35 1.24
CA ILE A 280 33.63 -19.73 0.76
C ILE A 280 34.12 -19.80 -0.67
N ASP A 281 35.08 -20.69 -0.90
CA ASP A 281 35.49 -21.09 -2.23
C ASP A 281 34.78 -22.42 -2.55
N ILE A 282 33.77 -22.35 -3.41
CA ILE A 282 32.90 -23.48 -3.78
C ILE A 282 33.71 -24.62 -4.43
N ASP A 283 34.82 -24.31 -5.12
CA ASP A 283 35.67 -25.30 -5.77
C ASP A 283 36.69 -25.92 -4.80
N ALA A 284 37.11 -25.17 -3.78
CA ALA A 284 38.00 -25.68 -2.72
C ALA A 284 37.26 -26.46 -1.62
N GLU A 285 36.01 -26.12 -1.29
CA GLU A 285 35.23 -26.84 -0.27
C GLU A 285 34.91 -28.29 -0.67
N LYS A 286 34.75 -28.58 -1.97
CA LYS A 286 34.64 -29.98 -2.46
C LYS A 286 35.89 -30.81 -2.20
N LYS A 287 37.06 -30.19 -2.03
CA LYS A 287 38.33 -30.87 -1.70
C LYS A 287 38.65 -30.85 -0.20
N ARG A 288 38.14 -29.86 0.56
CA ARG A 288 38.41 -29.68 2.01
C ARG A 288 37.55 -30.55 2.93
N ALA A 289 36.54 -31.25 2.41
CA ALA A 289 35.69 -32.12 3.23
C ALA A 289 36.43 -33.34 3.84
N GLU A 290 37.72 -33.54 3.52
CA GLU A 290 38.54 -34.66 4.01
C GLU A 290 39.58 -34.27 5.10
N ASP A 291 39.83 -32.97 5.35
CA ASP A 291 40.84 -32.51 6.32
C ASP A 291 40.21 -31.65 7.44
N GLU A 292 40.04 -32.23 8.63
CA GLU A 292 39.63 -31.54 9.87
C GLU A 292 40.77 -30.68 10.46
N GLU A 293 41.27 -29.68 9.72
CA GLU A 293 42.14 -28.65 10.31
C GLU A 293 41.38 -27.32 10.44
N ASP A 294 41.39 -26.79 11.68
CA ASP A 294 40.81 -25.53 12.16
C ASP A 294 41.29 -24.32 11.32
N ASN A 295 40.71 -24.14 10.13
CA ASN A 295 40.88 -22.90 9.37
C ASN A 295 40.08 -21.77 10.02
N GLU A 296 40.70 -20.59 10.17
CA GLU A 296 40.05 -19.39 10.70
C GLU A 296 38.78 -19.07 9.89
N LYS A 297 37.61 -19.24 10.52
CA LYS A 297 36.30 -19.06 9.88
C LYS A 297 36.07 -17.64 9.31
N TYR A 298 36.74 -16.63 9.84
CA TYR A 298 36.51 -15.22 9.54
C TYR A 298 37.81 -14.46 9.29
N THR A 299 37.88 -13.73 8.18
CA THR A 299 39.00 -12.84 7.87
C THR A 299 38.67 -11.39 8.22
N LEU A 300 39.56 -10.70 8.95
CA LEU A 300 39.39 -9.28 9.30
C LEU A 300 39.53 -8.41 8.04
N VAL A 301 38.49 -7.63 7.73
CA VAL A 301 38.44 -6.75 6.54
C VAL A 301 38.40 -5.27 6.91
N GLY A 302 38.30 -4.95 8.20
CA GLY A 302 38.35 -3.58 8.67
C GLY A 302 38.24 -3.46 10.18
N SER A 303 38.81 -2.40 10.71
CA SER A 303 38.76 -2.06 12.13
C SER A 303 38.66 -0.54 12.29
N GLY A 304 38.15 -0.10 13.43
CA GLY A 304 37.99 1.31 13.73
C GLY A 304 38.07 1.60 15.22
N SER A 305 38.34 2.86 15.54
CA SER A 305 38.43 3.38 16.90
C SER A 305 37.57 4.62 17.00
N ARG A 306 36.79 4.74 18.06
CA ARG A 306 36.00 5.92 18.40
C ARG A 306 36.28 6.36 19.83
N ILE A 307 36.07 7.66 20.08
CA ILE A 307 36.08 8.25 21.42
C ILE A 307 34.88 7.70 22.18
N GLY A 308 35.05 7.50 23.50
CA GLY A 308 33.97 7.05 24.35
C GLY A 308 32.83 8.07 24.51
N MET A 309 31.75 7.63 25.15
CA MET A 309 30.52 8.41 25.33
C MET A 309 30.24 8.61 26.81
N ASN A 310 29.73 9.79 27.20
CA ASN A 310 29.32 10.05 28.59
C ASN A 310 27.88 9.60 28.87
N ASP A 311 27.00 9.78 27.88
CA ASP A 311 25.64 9.29 27.93
C ASP A 311 25.35 8.47 26.67
N VAL A 312 24.52 7.44 26.80
CA VAL A 312 24.22 6.48 25.75
C VAL A 312 22.71 6.35 25.62
N GLU A 313 22.22 6.75 24.44
CA GLU A 313 20.82 6.55 24.02
C GLU A 313 20.74 5.62 22.81
N PHE A 314 21.75 5.69 21.94
CA PHE A 314 21.91 4.84 20.77
C PHE A 314 23.30 4.21 20.73
N LEU A 315 23.35 2.93 20.37
CA LEU A 315 24.58 2.22 20.05
C LEU A 315 24.52 1.69 18.64
N SER A 316 25.53 2.02 17.84
CA SER A 316 25.57 1.59 16.43
C SER A 316 26.77 0.70 16.15
N ILE A 317 26.53 -0.37 15.40
CA ILE A 317 27.55 -1.22 14.80
C ILE A 317 27.42 -1.13 13.29
N SER A 318 28.55 -1.11 12.59
CA SER A 318 28.57 -0.87 11.15
C SER A 318 29.56 -1.79 10.45
N TYR A 319 29.16 -2.20 9.25
CA TYR A 319 30.01 -2.76 8.22
C TYR A 319 30.17 -1.71 7.12
N ASN A 320 31.41 -1.34 6.80
CA ASN A 320 31.75 -0.27 5.87
C ASN A 320 32.79 -0.73 4.86
N LYS A 321 32.48 -0.58 3.57
CA LYS A 321 33.39 -0.82 2.43
C LYS A 321 33.51 0.37 1.50
N ASP A 322 33.19 1.56 2.00
CA ASP A 322 33.38 2.78 1.25
C ASP A 322 34.88 3.04 1.05
N SER A 323 35.31 2.93 -0.20
CA SER A 323 36.67 3.16 -0.64
C SER A 323 36.63 4.01 -1.91
N PHE A 324 37.55 4.97 -2.00
CA PHE A 324 37.71 5.83 -3.18
C PHE A 324 37.98 4.99 -4.45
N PHE A 325 38.71 3.88 -4.31
CA PHE A 325 38.91 2.90 -5.37
C PHE A 325 38.25 1.58 -5.00
N ARG A 326 37.39 1.06 -5.89
CA ARG A 326 36.76 -0.25 -5.73
C ARG A 326 37.60 -1.32 -6.44
N LEU A 327 38.61 -1.82 -5.73
CA LEU A 327 39.53 -2.86 -6.24
C LEU A 327 39.07 -4.28 -5.89
N THR A 328 38.14 -4.42 -4.96
CA THR A 328 37.59 -5.71 -4.52
C THR A 328 36.16 -5.91 -5.03
N PRO A 329 35.71 -7.16 -5.18
CA PRO A 329 34.32 -7.44 -5.51
C PRO A 329 33.38 -6.88 -4.45
N TRP A 330 32.26 -6.30 -4.86
CA TRP A 330 31.33 -5.64 -3.95
C TRP A 330 30.03 -6.42 -3.82
N VAL A 331 29.57 -6.60 -2.59
CA VAL A 331 28.18 -6.96 -2.31
C VAL A 331 27.33 -5.75 -2.69
N ALA A 332 26.26 -5.94 -3.46
CA ALA A 332 25.29 -4.88 -3.73
C ALA A 332 24.29 -4.76 -2.58
N LEU A 333 23.61 -3.61 -2.44
CA LEU A 333 22.54 -3.50 -1.43
C LEU A 333 21.44 -4.55 -1.68
N ARG A 334 21.11 -4.82 -2.95
CA ARG A 334 20.14 -5.85 -3.35
C ARG A 334 20.54 -7.25 -2.88
N ASP A 335 21.82 -7.54 -2.71
CA ASP A 335 22.27 -8.84 -2.23
C ASP A 335 21.96 -9.08 -0.74
N LEU A 336 21.55 -8.04 -0.01
CA LEU A 336 20.99 -8.17 1.33
C LEU A 336 19.54 -8.67 1.32
N ASP A 337 18.90 -8.80 0.16
CA ASP A 337 17.56 -9.39 0.06
C ASP A 337 17.60 -10.85 0.54
N ASP A 338 16.63 -11.21 1.39
CA ASP A 338 16.54 -12.45 2.15
C ASP A 338 17.73 -12.74 3.09
N ALA A 339 18.67 -11.81 3.29
CA ALA A 339 19.77 -12.01 4.22
C ALA A 339 19.26 -12.17 5.64
N MET A 340 19.82 -13.17 6.33
CA MET A 340 19.54 -13.44 7.74
C MET A 340 20.51 -12.67 8.61
N PHE A 341 20.05 -12.09 9.70
CA PHE A 341 20.96 -11.50 10.67
C PHE A 341 20.56 -11.78 12.12
N LEU A 342 21.57 -11.89 12.97
CA LEU A 342 21.41 -12.22 14.37
C LEU A 342 22.37 -11.36 15.21
N PRO A 343 21.82 -10.41 15.99
CA PRO A 343 22.59 -9.65 16.96
C PRO A 343 22.94 -10.47 18.21
N PHE A 344 24.13 -10.22 18.74
CA PHE A 344 24.65 -10.74 19.99
C PHE A 344 25.09 -9.56 20.86
N ALA A 345 24.77 -9.62 22.15
CA ALA A 345 25.21 -8.63 23.11
C ALA A 345 25.51 -9.29 24.45
N ASN A 346 26.17 -8.56 25.35
CA ASN A 346 26.18 -8.92 26.76
C ASN A 346 24.78 -8.72 27.37
N LYS A 347 24.39 -9.56 28.34
CA LYS A 347 23.01 -9.61 28.85
C LYS A 347 22.54 -8.27 29.39
N SER A 348 23.38 -7.58 30.17
CA SER A 348 22.99 -6.28 30.76
C SER A 348 22.70 -5.21 29.72
N LEU A 349 23.42 -5.19 28.60
CA LEU A 349 23.13 -4.31 27.47
C LEU A 349 21.87 -4.76 26.73
N ALA A 350 21.72 -6.06 26.49
CA ALA A 350 20.60 -6.60 25.70
C ALA A 350 19.24 -6.28 26.32
N GLU A 351 19.13 -6.30 27.66
CA GLU A 351 17.90 -6.00 28.40
C GLU A 351 17.50 -4.52 28.32
N LYS A 352 18.41 -3.62 27.92
CA LYS A 352 18.16 -2.17 27.76
C LYS A 352 17.75 -1.78 26.35
N ILE A 353 17.80 -2.71 25.39
CA ILE A 353 17.49 -2.40 23.98
C ILE A 353 15.97 -2.32 23.81
N LYS A 354 15.50 -1.19 23.30
CA LYS A 354 14.10 -0.92 22.96
C LYS A 354 13.80 -1.21 21.51
N ALA A 355 14.67 -0.82 20.59
CA ALA A 355 14.45 -1.00 19.16
C ALA A 355 15.77 -1.20 18.39
N ILE A 356 15.68 -1.82 17.23
CA ILE A 356 16.81 -2.02 16.31
C ILE A 356 16.42 -1.42 14.97
N HIS A 357 17.23 -0.48 14.49
CA HIS A 357 17.06 0.15 13.20
C HIS A 357 18.19 -0.26 12.26
N VAL A 358 17.84 -0.73 11.07
CA VAL A 358 18.80 -1.15 10.05
C VAL A 358 18.86 -0.10 8.95
N TYR A 359 20.05 0.44 8.71
CA TYR A 359 20.31 1.48 7.71
C TYR A 359 21.36 1.03 6.71
N SER A 360 21.20 1.43 5.46
CA SER A 360 22.22 1.23 4.42
C SER A 360 22.01 2.18 3.26
N ASN A 361 23.10 2.69 2.68
CA ASN A 361 23.13 3.49 1.46
C ASN A 361 22.09 4.64 1.43
N GLY A 362 21.81 5.28 2.57
CA GLY A 362 20.81 6.36 2.68
C GLY A 362 19.35 5.90 2.83
N TYR A 363 19.11 4.61 3.03
CA TYR A 363 17.81 4.00 3.31
C TYR A 363 17.74 3.45 4.72
N LYS A 364 16.56 3.53 5.33
CA LYS A 364 16.16 2.70 6.47
C LYS A 364 15.54 1.42 5.91
N LEU A 365 16.30 0.32 6.03
CA LEU A 365 15.93 -0.99 5.50
C LEU A 365 14.87 -1.68 6.33
N LYS A 366 14.99 -1.58 7.67
CA LYS A 366 14.09 -2.23 8.61
C LYS A 366 14.09 -1.53 9.96
N GLU A 367 12.97 -1.62 10.66
CA GLU A 367 12.84 -1.28 12.07
C GLU A 367 12.24 -2.47 12.81
N ILE A 368 12.81 -2.78 13.97
CA ILE A 368 12.35 -3.85 14.84
C ILE A 368 12.07 -3.22 16.20
N GLY A 369 10.80 -3.13 16.57
CA GLY A 369 10.39 -2.55 17.86
C GLY A 369 10.45 -3.54 19.02
N ASN A 370 10.31 -3.03 20.25
CA ASN A 370 10.34 -3.79 21.51
C ASN A 370 9.36 -4.99 21.52
N GLY A 371 8.24 -4.86 20.80
CA GLY A 371 7.23 -5.91 20.70
C GLY A 371 7.63 -7.12 19.85
N GLU A 372 8.66 -7.01 19.01
CA GLU A 372 8.93 -7.95 17.91
C GLU A 372 10.08 -8.92 18.19
N PHE A 373 10.89 -8.65 19.21
CA PHE A 373 12.02 -9.48 19.60
C PHE A 373 11.99 -9.85 21.10
N TYR A 374 12.87 -10.76 21.48
CA TYR A 374 13.17 -11.07 22.87
C TYR A 374 14.68 -11.33 23.05
N VAL A 375 15.15 -11.17 24.27
CA VAL A 375 16.51 -11.55 24.67
C VAL A 375 16.50 -13.03 25.05
N ASP A 376 17.19 -13.82 24.25
CA ASP A 376 17.38 -15.24 24.51
C ASP A 376 18.42 -15.43 25.62
N ARG A 377 17.97 -15.95 26.76
CA ARG A 377 18.75 -16.09 27.99
C ARG A 377 19.62 -17.34 28.02
N GLU A 378 19.55 -18.19 27.00
CA GLU A 378 20.49 -19.31 26.87
C GLU A 378 21.90 -18.78 26.62
N GLN A 379 22.85 -19.19 27.47
CA GLN A 379 24.24 -18.81 27.31
C GLN A 379 24.76 -19.35 25.96
N THR A 380 25.26 -18.45 25.13
CA THR A 380 25.82 -18.79 23.83
C THR A 380 27.29 -18.40 23.77
N ASN A 381 28.07 -19.07 22.91
CA ASN A 381 29.38 -18.59 22.52
C ASN A 381 29.34 -18.25 21.02
N PRO A 382 29.35 -16.96 20.65
CA PRO A 382 29.31 -16.55 19.24
C PRO A 382 30.56 -16.93 18.43
N ARG A 383 31.61 -17.51 19.06
CA ARG A 383 32.89 -17.88 18.43
C ARG A 383 33.49 -16.72 17.62
N LEU A 384 33.50 -15.54 18.23
CA LEU A 384 34.08 -14.34 17.64
C LEU A 384 35.61 -14.45 17.61
N PRO A 385 36.29 -13.96 16.56
CA PRO A 385 37.75 -13.92 16.47
C PRO A 385 38.33 -12.77 17.34
N ILE A 386 37.88 -12.65 18.59
CA ILE A 386 38.25 -11.60 19.53
C ILE A 386 38.31 -12.18 20.95
N VAL A 387 39.33 -11.79 21.70
CA VAL A 387 39.54 -12.22 23.08
C VAL A 387 38.91 -11.23 24.06
N PHE A 388 38.21 -11.77 25.07
CA PHE A 388 37.66 -11.04 26.21
C PHE A 388 38.20 -11.63 27.51
N SER A 389 38.38 -10.81 28.54
CA SER A 389 38.84 -11.30 29.84
C SER A 389 37.74 -12.05 30.58
N GLU A 390 38.08 -12.86 31.58
CA GLU A 390 37.10 -13.58 32.40
C GLU A 390 36.11 -12.64 33.10
N GLY A 391 36.58 -11.48 33.59
CA GLY A 391 35.73 -10.45 34.18
C GLY A 391 34.74 -9.83 33.19
N GLU A 392 35.14 -9.66 31.93
CA GLU A 392 34.25 -9.21 30.85
C GLU A 392 33.22 -10.29 30.48
N LEU A 393 33.60 -11.57 30.57
CA LEU A 393 32.74 -12.73 30.29
C LEU A 393 31.81 -13.09 31.45
N ALA A 394 31.95 -12.46 32.62
CA ALA A 394 31.05 -12.65 33.75
C ALA A 394 29.61 -12.20 33.43
N ASP A 395 29.45 -11.16 32.61
CA ASP A 395 28.17 -10.86 31.96
C ASP A 395 28.05 -11.79 30.72
N PRO A 396 27.09 -12.73 30.67
CA PRO A 396 27.06 -13.72 29.59
C PRO A 396 26.65 -13.11 28.26
N TRP A 397 27.09 -13.75 27.18
CA TRP A 397 26.58 -13.49 25.84
C TRP A 397 25.15 -14.00 25.69
N VAL A 398 24.30 -13.17 25.09
CA VAL A 398 22.91 -13.48 24.76
C VAL A 398 22.64 -13.16 23.29
N ARG A 399 21.61 -13.80 22.74
CA ARG A 399 21.12 -13.56 21.36
C ARG A 399 19.89 -12.68 21.42
N ILE A 400 19.76 -11.76 20.48
CA ILE A 400 18.51 -11.01 20.28
C ILE A 400 17.78 -11.67 19.12
N ARG A 401 16.59 -12.25 19.39
CA ARG A 401 15.86 -13.06 18.41
C ARG A 401 14.46 -12.50 18.15
N PRO A 402 13.94 -12.60 16.92
CA PRO A 402 12.54 -12.29 16.67
C PRO A 402 11.63 -13.29 17.40
N LYS A 403 10.42 -12.86 17.76
CA LYS A 403 9.43 -13.75 18.41
C LYS A 403 8.85 -14.82 17.49
N THR A 404 8.86 -14.57 16.18
CA THR A 404 8.16 -15.39 15.18
C THR A 404 9.10 -16.28 14.36
N ALA A 405 10.42 -16.16 14.53
CA ALA A 405 11.40 -16.86 13.71
C ALA A 405 12.71 -17.14 14.47
N SER A 406 13.65 -17.81 13.82
CA SER A 406 14.97 -18.12 14.40
C SER A 406 15.98 -16.97 14.27
N ALA A 407 15.86 -16.12 13.26
CA ALA A 407 16.69 -14.94 13.06
C ALA A 407 15.91 -13.86 12.32
N PHE A 408 16.43 -12.63 12.32
CA PHE A 408 15.81 -11.56 11.54
C PHE A 408 16.14 -11.72 10.06
N HIS A 409 15.25 -11.22 9.20
CA HIS A 409 15.43 -11.21 7.76
C HIS A 409 15.22 -9.81 7.20
N LEU A 410 16.02 -9.46 6.19
CA LEU A 410 15.74 -8.35 5.29
C LEU A 410 14.99 -8.92 4.08
N ARG A 411 13.78 -8.46 3.79
CA ARG A 411 12.96 -8.99 2.67
C ARG A 411 12.42 -7.84 1.83
N PHE A 412 13.17 -7.45 0.81
CA PHE A 412 12.81 -6.33 -0.06
C PHE A 412 11.63 -6.66 -0.98
N PHE A 413 11.32 -7.95 -1.16
CA PHE A 413 10.09 -8.37 -1.80
C PHE A 413 8.84 -7.94 -1.01
N GLU A 414 8.84 -8.14 0.31
CA GLU A 414 7.71 -7.88 1.21
C GLU A 414 7.67 -6.41 1.68
N GLU A 415 8.83 -5.84 2.00
CA GLU A 415 8.99 -4.52 2.59
C GLU A 415 9.74 -3.60 1.62
N THR A 416 9.28 -2.36 1.44
CA THR A 416 10.00 -1.35 0.65
C THR A 416 10.75 -0.41 1.61
N PRO A 417 12.10 -0.40 1.59
CA PRO A 417 12.88 0.51 2.43
C PRO A 417 12.55 1.98 2.23
N VAL A 418 12.62 2.74 3.33
CA VAL A 418 12.32 4.18 3.33
C VAL A 418 13.60 4.95 3.05
N ARG A 419 13.55 5.83 2.04
CA ARG A 419 14.67 6.73 1.74
C ARG A 419 14.77 7.81 2.81
N MET A 420 15.95 7.99 3.41
CA MET A 420 16.16 8.94 4.51
C MET A 420 16.49 10.36 4.03
N PHE A 421 16.88 10.52 2.76
CA PHE A 421 17.32 11.79 2.19
C PHE A 421 16.66 12.03 0.83
N VAL A 422 16.10 13.20 0.63
CA VAL A 422 15.55 13.63 -0.67
C VAL A 422 16.65 14.38 -1.44
N PRO A 423 16.97 14.00 -2.68
CA PRO A 423 17.96 14.73 -3.46
C PRO A 423 17.48 16.15 -3.77
N GLU A 424 18.37 17.13 -3.59
CA GLU A 424 18.09 18.51 -4.00
C GLU A 424 18.21 18.66 -5.51
N GLN A 425 17.20 19.28 -6.14
CA GLN A 425 17.27 19.60 -7.56
C GLN A 425 18.28 20.73 -7.78
N THR A 426 19.28 20.48 -8.63
CA THR A 426 20.23 21.52 -9.03
C THR A 426 19.49 22.62 -9.79
N LYS A 427 19.67 23.87 -9.36
CA LYS A 427 19.05 25.03 -10.02
C LYS A 427 19.70 25.25 -11.39
N ASP A 428 18.89 25.35 -12.44
CA ASP A 428 19.39 25.81 -13.73
C ASP A 428 19.59 27.33 -13.72
N SER A 429 20.83 27.74 -13.48
CA SER A 429 21.22 29.15 -13.51
C SER A 429 21.01 29.83 -14.87
N LEU A 430 20.82 29.07 -15.96
CA LEU A 430 20.63 29.61 -17.32
C LEU A 430 19.17 29.98 -17.63
N GLU A 431 18.18 29.44 -16.92
CA GLU A 431 16.77 29.85 -17.10
C GLU A 431 16.56 31.33 -16.77
N SER A 432 17.31 31.86 -15.79
CA SER A 432 17.27 33.28 -15.42
C SER A 432 17.73 34.21 -16.55
N ARG A 433 18.67 33.76 -17.40
CA ARG A 433 19.22 34.54 -18.51
C ARG A 433 18.29 34.65 -19.72
N ARG A 434 17.44 33.63 -19.96
CA ARG A 434 16.45 33.64 -21.05
C ARG A 434 15.31 34.63 -20.84
N ARG A 435 15.04 35.05 -19.59
CA ARG A 435 14.04 36.09 -19.28
C ARG A 435 14.54 37.51 -19.55
N ILE A 436 15.85 37.74 -19.56
CA ILE A 436 16.45 39.07 -19.77
C ILE A 436 16.58 39.42 -21.26
N THR A 437 16.64 38.41 -22.14
CA THR A 437 16.80 38.57 -23.60
C THR A 437 15.49 38.70 -24.38
N LYS A 438 14.34 38.76 -23.70
CA LYS A 438 13.00 38.98 -24.30
C LYS A 438 12.40 40.35 -23.96
N ARG A 439 13.22 41.35 -23.63
CA ARG A 439 12.78 42.76 -23.49
C ARG A 439 13.36 43.62 -24.59
#